data_AF-A0A1Z8MG17-F1
#
_entry.id   AF-A0A1Z8MG17-F1
#
_cell.length_a   1.000
_cell.length_b   1.000
_cell.length_c   1.000
_cell.angle_alpha   90.00
_cell.angle_beta   90.00
_cell.angle_gamma   90.00
#
_symmetry.space_group_name_H-M   'P 1'
#
loop_
_entity.id
_entity.type
_entity.pdbx_description
1 polymer ?
#
loop_
_entity_poly.entity_id
_entity_poly.type
_entity_poly.pdbx_seq_one_letter_code
_entity_poly.pdbx_strand_id
1 'polypeptide(L)' 'METPLQLPPAGSGHQIEIERFIEAIRNDLPSPVDPEEVLNVQKIMDAIYQSSETGQSVNIE' A
#
# COMPACT_ATOMS: atom_id res chain seq x y z
N MET A 1 32.36 -5.88 4.39
CA MET A 1 32.06 -5.06 3.20
C MET A 1 30.60 -4.68 3.32
N GLU A 2 30.33 -3.44 3.72
CA GLU A 2 28.97 -2.91 3.76
C GLU A 2 28.59 -2.57 2.31
N THR A 3 27.61 -3.27 1.74
CA THR A 3 27.11 -2.94 0.40
C THR A 3 26.39 -1.58 0.49
N PRO A 4 26.75 -0.57 -0.31
CA PRO A 4 26.04 0.70 -0.28
C PRO A 4 24.56 0.49 -0.66
N LEU A 5 23.65 0.96 0.19
CA LEU A 5 22.23 0.97 -0.09
C LEU A 5 21.97 2.01 -1.19
N GLN A 6 21.88 1.57 -2.44
CA GLN A 6 21.54 2.46 -3.54
C GLN A 6 20.05 2.80 -3.44
N LEU A 7 19.77 3.98 -2.87
CA LEU A 7 18.41 4.50 -2.78
C LEU A 7 17.90 4.80 -4.20
N PRO A 8 16.63 4.49 -4.52
CA PRO A 8 16.04 4.91 -5.78
C PRO A 8 16.13 6.44 -5.89
N PRO A 9 16.30 6.97 -7.12
CA PRO A 9 16.42 8.40 -7.33
C PRO A 9 15.26 9.15 -6.68
N ALA A 10 15.58 10.23 -5.98
CA ALA A 10 14.59 11.05 -5.29
C ALA A 10 13.63 11.68 -6.30
N GLY A 11 12.34 11.42 -6.12
CA GLY A 11 11.25 11.93 -6.95
C GLY A 11 10.76 10.90 -7.98
N SER A 12 9.43 10.74 -8.03
CA SER A 12 8.60 10.02 -9.03
C SER A 12 7.91 8.73 -8.60
N GLY A 13 7.98 8.26 -7.33
CA GLY A 13 7.20 7.08 -6.90
C GLY A 13 5.72 7.17 -7.28
N HIS A 14 5.07 8.29 -6.96
CA HIS A 14 3.68 8.55 -7.35
C HIS A 14 3.47 8.71 -8.86
N GLN A 15 4.44 9.28 -9.57
CA GLN A 15 4.35 9.39 -11.04
C GLN A 15 4.40 8.01 -11.68
N ILE A 16 5.28 7.13 -11.21
CA ILE A 16 5.40 5.74 -11.67
C ILE A 16 4.10 4.96 -11.39
N GLU A 17 3.49 5.15 -10.22
CA GLU A 17 2.18 4.54 -9.89
C GLU A 17 1.10 4.98 -10.89
N ILE A 18 1.04 6.28 -11.21
CA ILE A 18 0.09 6.82 -12.20
C ILE A 18 0.35 6.25 -13.60
N GLU A 19 1.61 6.19 -14.03
CA GLU A 19 1.99 5.64 -15.33
C GLU A 19 1.59 4.16 -15.44
N ARG A 20 1.85 3.35 -14.40
CA ARG A 20 1.44 1.93 -14.34
C ARG A 20 -0.07 1.77 -14.37
N PHE A 21 -0.81 2.64 -13.69
CA PHE A 21 -2.26 2.60 -13.71
C PHE A 21 -2.82 2.91 -15.10
N ILE A 22 -2.27 3.92 -15.78
CA ILE A 22 -2.63 4.26 -17.17
C ILE A 22 -2.32 3.09 -18.12
N GLU A 23 -1.17 2.45 -17.95
CA GLU A 23 -0.78 1.28 -18.75
C GLU A 23 -1.76 0.12 -18.56
N ALA A 24 -2.16 -0.16 -17.32
CA ALA A 24 -3.12 -1.23 -17.03
C ALA A 24 -4.47 -1.01 -17.73
N ILE A 25 -4.98 0.22 -17.71
CA ILE A 25 -6.22 0.58 -18.43
C ILE A 25 -6.07 0.40 -19.94
N ARG A 26 -4.98 0.91 -20.52
CA ARG A 26 -4.78 0.90 -21.98
C ARG A 26 -4.64 -0.50 -22.55
N ASN A 27 -4.11 -1.44 -21.76
CA ASN A 27 -3.76 -2.78 -22.20
C ASN A 27 -4.64 -3.87 -21.60
N ASP A 28 -5.73 -3.52 -20.90
CA ASP A 28 -6.63 -4.46 -20.20
C ASP A 28 -5.87 -5.40 -19.23
N LEU A 29 -4.93 -4.83 -18.47
CA LEU A 29 -4.16 -5.55 -17.45
C LEU A 29 -4.79 -5.34 -16.06
N PRO A 30 -4.47 -6.22 -15.08
CA PRO A 30 -4.86 -6.01 -13.69
C PRO A 30 -4.36 -4.67 -13.13
N SER A 31 -5.07 -4.13 -12.14
CA SER A 31 -4.66 -2.95 -11.40
C SER A 31 -3.26 -3.15 -10.79
N PRO A 32 -2.36 -2.14 -10.84
CA PRO A 32 -1.04 -2.23 -10.23
C PRO A 32 -1.09 -2.25 -8.69
N VAL A 33 -2.23 -1.91 -8.10
CA VAL A 33 -2.52 -2.03 -6.67
C VAL A 33 -3.65 -3.04 -6.51
N ASP A 34 -3.44 -4.04 -5.67
CA ASP A 34 -4.44 -5.06 -5.39
C ASP A 34 -5.58 -4.46 -4.55
N PRO A 35 -6.85 -4.55 -4.98
CA PRO A 35 -7.97 -4.07 -4.18
C PRO A 35 -8.06 -4.73 -2.79
N GLU A 36 -7.60 -5.98 -2.63
CA GLU A 36 -7.59 -6.66 -1.33
C GLU A 36 -6.61 -6.00 -0.35
N GLU A 37 -5.48 -5.47 -0.83
CA GLU A 37 -4.54 -4.72 0.02
C GLU A 37 -5.19 -3.47 0.61
N VAL A 38 -6.01 -2.76 -0.18
CA VAL A 38 -6.74 -1.57 0.29
C VAL A 38 -7.72 -1.93 1.41
N LEU A 39 -8.44 -3.03 1.27
CA LEU A 39 -9.36 -3.52 2.30
C LEU A 39 -8.62 -3.95 3.57
N ASN A 40 -7.45 -4.58 3.44
CA ASN A 40 -6.63 -4.97 4.58
C ASN A 40 -6.11 -3.75 5.36
N VAL A 41 -5.67 -2.69 4.66
CA VAL A 41 -5.28 -1.44 5.30
C VAL A 41 -6.46 -0.83 6.07
N GLN A 42 -7.67 -0.81 5.49
CA GLN A 42 -8.84 -0.29 6.18
C GLN A 42 -9.15 -1.10 7.46
N LYS A 43 -9.14 -2.44 7.38
CA LYS A 43 -9.33 -3.32 8.56
C LYS A 43 -8.33 -3.02 9.68
N ILE A 44 -7.06 -2.81 9.32
CA ILE A 44 -6.01 -2.46 10.29
C ILE A 44 -6.32 -1.11 10.94
N MET A 45 -6.72 -0.10 10.16
CA MET A 45 -7.05 1.22 10.70
C MET A 45 -8.26 1.15 11.66
N ASP A 46 -9.29 0.39 11.30
CA ASP A 46 -10.47 0.19 12.14
C ASP A 46 -10.10 -0.51 13.46
N ALA A 47 -9.25 -1.54 13.40
CA ALA A 47 -8.78 -2.24 14.59
C ALA A 47 -7.92 -1.34 15.51
N ILE A 48 -7.11 -0.44 14.94
CA ILE A 48 -6.36 0.56 15.71
C ILE A 48 -7.31 1.50 16.45
N TYR A 49 -8.34 2.00 15.77
CA TYR A 49 -9.32 2.87 16.41
C TYR A 49 -10.07 2.14 17.53
N GLN A 50 -10.59 0.94 17.28
CA GLN A 50 -11.27 0.13 18.29
C GLN A 50 -10.36 -0.21 19.48
N SER A 51 -9.09 -0.53 19.23
CA SER A 51 -8.09 -0.77 20.28
C SER A 51 -7.90 0.47 21.15
N SER A 52 -7.87 1.66 20.55
CA SER A 52 -7.71 2.93 21.29
C SER A 52 -8.90 3.26 22.19
N GLU A 53 -10.12 2.92 21.78
CA GLU A 53 -11.34 3.16 22.55
C GLU A 53 -11.49 2.17 23.72
N THR A 54 -11.06 0.93 23.52
CA THR A 54 -11.25 -0.17 24.47
C THR A 54 -10.06 -0.41 25.38
N GLY A 55 -8.86 0.06 24.98
CA GLY A 55 -7.60 -0.24 25.66
C GLY A 55 -7.16 -1.70 25.54
N GLN A 56 -7.68 -2.44 24.56
CA GLN A 56 -7.42 -3.87 24.37
C GLN A 56 -6.98 -4.19 22.94
N SER A 57 -6.22 -5.27 22.76
CA SER A 57 -5.85 -5.76 21.43
C SER A 57 -7.07 -6.22 20.64
N VAL A 58 -7.12 -5.87 19.35
CA VAL A 58 -8.18 -6.27 18.42
C VAL A 58 -7.57 -7.18 17.35
N ASN A 59 -8.18 -8.35 17.12
CA ASN A 59 -7.78 -9.27 16.06
C ASN A 59 -8.37 -8.83 14.71
N ILE A 60 -7.59 -8.98 13.65
CA ILE A 60 -7.99 -8.77 12.26
C ILE A 60 -7.85 -10.11 11.53
N GLU A 61 -8.96 -10.59 10.96
CA GLU A 61 -9.03 -11.76 10.08
C GLU A 61 -9.11 -11.35 8.61
#